data_AF-A0A8C7Z6N5-F1
#
_entry.id   AF-A0A8C7Z6N5-F1
#
_cell.length_a   1.000
_cell.length_b   1.000
_cell.length_c   1.000
_cell.angle_alpha   90.00
_cell.angle_beta   90.00
_cell.angle_gamma   90.00
#
_symmetry.space_group_name_H-M   'P 1'
#
loop_
_entity.id
_entity.type
_entity.pdbx_description
1 polymer ?
#
loop_
_entity_poly.entity_id
_entity_poly.type
_entity_poly.pdbx_seq_one_letter_code
_entity_poly.pdbx_strand_id
1 'polypeptide(L)'
;EERINSSLTHINVGEDCPVFDGLFEFCQLSAGGSAAGAVKLNRQQTDIAVNWAGGLHHAKKSEASGFCYVNDIVLAILELLKYHQRVLYIDIDIHHGDGVEEAFYTTDRVMTVSFHKYGEYFPGTGDLRDIGAGKGKYYAVNFPLRDGIDDESYEQIFKPVMSKVMEMYQPSAVVLQCGSDSLSGDRLGCFNLTIRGHAKCVEYIKSFNLPLLMLGGGGYTIRNVARCWTYETAVALDTEIPDELPYNDYFEYFGPDFKLHISPSNMTNQNTQEYLDKIKQRLFENLRMLPHAPGVQMQAIPEDAVPDDPVDEDKEDPDKRLSSKTARTSRPPQTSRERPRPRCCISVLLCVHSSGHG
;
A
#
# COMPACT_ATOMS: atom_id res chain seq x y z
N GLU A 1 -17.91 32.26 9.22
CA GLU A 1 -18.18 31.03 10.00
C GLU A 1 -19.20 30.14 9.31
N GLU A 2 -20.45 30.59 9.08
CA GLU A 2 -21.49 29.77 8.40
C GLU A 2 -21.10 29.19 7.03
N ARG A 3 -20.43 29.97 6.18
CA ARG A 3 -19.95 29.48 4.86
C ARG A 3 -18.83 28.43 4.97
N ILE A 4 -17.97 28.53 5.98
CA ILE A 4 -16.87 27.59 6.19
C ILE A 4 -17.43 26.27 6.71
N ASN A 5 -18.36 26.32 7.67
CA ASN A 5 -19.04 25.12 8.17
C ASN A 5 -19.82 24.40 7.06
N SER A 6 -20.53 25.14 6.20
CA SER A 6 -21.23 24.55 5.05
C SER A 6 -20.27 23.87 4.07
N SER A 7 -19.10 24.43 3.79
CA SER A 7 -18.11 23.82 2.90
C SER A 7 -17.45 22.58 3.50
N LEU A 8 -17.18 22.57 4.82
CA LEU A 8 -16.55 21.43 5.51
C LEU A 8 -17.46 20.20 5.56
N THR A 9 -18.77 20.39 5.81
CA THR A 9 -19.75 19.30 5.75
C THR A 9 -19.83 18.68 4.35
N HIS A 10 -19.69 19.49 3.28
CA HIS A 10 -19.73 19.00 1.90
C HIS A 10 -18.55 18.11 1.51
N ILE A 11 -17.41 18.24 2.18
CA ILE A 11 -16.21 17.42 1.92
C ILE A 11 -15.95 16.41 3.05
N ASN A 12 -16.93 16.20 3.93
CA ASN A 12 -16.88 15.28 5.06
C ASN A 12 -15.66 15.51 6.00
N VAL A 13 -15.29 16.77 6.22
CA VAL A 13 -14.24 17.16 7.18
C VAL A 13 -14.93 17.69 8.45
N GLY A 14 -14.65 17.08 9.59
CA GLY A 14 -15.37 17.31 10.84
C GLY A 14 -14.99 16.34 11.95
N GLU A 15 -15.85 15.35 12.21
CA GLU A 15 -15.71 14.40 13.33
C GLU A 15 -14.56 13.42 13.09
N ASP A 16 -14.75 12.45 12.21
CA ASP A 16 -13.75 11.41 11.91
C ASP A 16 -12.58 11.95 11.09
N CYS A 17 -12.76 13.06 10.39
CA CYS A 17 -11.70 13.72 9.61
C CYS A 17 -11.50 15.16 10.13
N PRO A 18 -10.83 15.34 11.28
CA PRO A 18 -10.71 16.64 11.94
C PRO A 18 -9.82 17.62 11.19
N VAL A 19 -10.09 18.92 11.36
CA VAL A 19 -9.16 19.97 10.96
C VAL A 19 -8.05 20.06 12.01
N PHE A 20 -6.80 20.04 11.57
CA PHE A 20 -5.63 20.25 12.44
C PHE A 20 -4.56 21.09 11.73
N ASP A 21 -3.72 21.75 12.51
CA ASP A 21 -2.61 22.56 11.99
C ASP A 21 -1.64 21.67 11.21
N GLY A 22 -1.33 22.06 9.98
CA GLY A 22 -0.48 21.26 9.09
C GLY A 22 -1.20 20.16 8.31
N LEU A 23 -2.54 20.07 8.36
CA LEU A 23 -3.32 19.05 7.61
C LEU A 23 -2.92 18.95 6.13
N PHE A 24 -2.78 20.07 5.44
CA PHE A 24 -2.42 20.04 4.02
C PHE A 24 -0.97 19.57 3.80
N GLU A 25 -0.03 19.97 4.65
CA GLU A 25 1.35 19.53 4.58
C GLU A 25 1.48 18.02 4.85
N PHE A 26 0.73 17.51 5.84
CA PHE A 26 0.61 16.07 6.09
C PHE A 26 0.16 15.32 4.82
N CYS A 27 -0.87 15.83 4.14
CA CYS A 27 -1.34 15.25 2.88
C CYS A 27 -0.27 15.32 1.77
N GLN A 28 0.48 16.43 1.67
CA GLN A 28 1.54 16.60 0.67
C GLN A 28 2.69 15.60 0.88
N LEU A 29 3.10 15.38 2.12
CA LEU A 29 4.17 14.43 2.45
C LEU A 29 3.74 12.99 2.16
N SER A 30 2.54 12.61 2.64
CA SER A 30 1.96 11.29 2.40
C SER A 30 1.82 10.99 0.90
N ALA A 31 1.17 11.88 0.15
CA ALA A 31 0.97 11.72 -1.30
C ALA A 31 2.26 11.83 -2.10
N GLY A 32 3.16 12.74 -1.71
CA GLY A 32 4.45 12.94 -2.37
C GLY A 32 5.34 11.72 -2.29
N GLY A 33 5.39 11.05 -1.13
CA GLY A 33 6.13 9.80 -0.95
C GLY A 33 5.63 8.70 -1.90
N SER A 34 4.32 8.48 -1.98
CA SER A 34 3.73 7.44 -2.83
C SER A 34 3.92 7.73 -4.33
N ALA A 35 3.73 8.99 -4.75
CA ALA A 35 3.98 9.41 -6.12
C ALA A 35 5.46 9.29 -6.52
N ALA A 36 6.39 9.72 -5.65
CA ALA A 36 7.82 9.58 -5.90
C ALA A 36 8.26 8.10 -5.96
N GLY A 37 7.71 7.24 -5.09
CA GLY A 37 7.91 5.80 -5.14
C GLY A 37 7.46 5.19 -6.47
N ALA A 38 6.27 5.57 -6.95
CA ALA A 38 5.76 5.13 -8.25
C ALA A 38 6.65 5.60 -9.43
N VAL A 39 7.14 6.84 -9.40
CA VAL A 39 8.09 7.36 -10.41
C VAL A 39 9.39 6.54 -10.41
N LYS A 40 9.97 6.24 -9.23
CA LYS A 40 11.18 5.43 -9.13
C LYS A 40 10.98 4.01 -9.70
N LEU A 41 9.82 3.40 -9.47
CA LEU A 41 9.45 2.10 -10.03
C LEU A 41 9.30 2.16 -11.56
N ASN A 42 8.56 3.14 -12.08
CA ASN A 42 8.39 3.37 -13.53
C ASN A 42 9.72 3.56 -14.24
N ARG A 43 10.65 4.31 -13.64
CA ARG A 43 12.00 4.56 -14.16
C ARG A 43 12.95 3.37 -13.97
N GLN A 44 12.50 2.27 -13.39
CA GLN A 44 13.29 1.06 -13.12
C GLN A 44 14.55 1.35 -12.31
N GLN A 45 14.46 2.33 -11.40
CA GLN A 45 15.55 2.73 -10.51
C GLN A 45 15.54 1.93 -9.20
N THR A 46 14.43 1.27 -8.89
CA THR A 46 14.22 0.46 -7.69
C THR A 46 13.29 -0.71 -8.04
N ASP A 47 13.43 -1.85 -7.36
CA ASP A 47 12.53 -2.99 -7.46
C ASP A 47 11.38 -2.86 -6.46
N ILE A 48 11.68 -2.36 -5.25
CA ILE A 48 10.71 -2.08 -4.19
C ILE A 48 10.83 -0.62 -3.76
N ALA A 49 9.69 0.06 -3.60
CA ALA A 49 9.61 1.37 -2.96
C ALA A 49 8.71 1.27 -1.72
N VAL A 50 9.08 1.94 -0.62
CA VAL A 50 8.34 1.89 0.65
C VAL A 50 7.98 3.30 1.09
N ASN A 51 6.71 3.55 1.41
CA ASN A 51 6.22 4.79 2.02
C ASN A 51 5.20 4.48 3.13
N TRP A 52 5.67 4.39 4.37
CA TRP A 52 4.80 4.11 5.52
C TRP A 52 3.89 5.28 5.92
N ALA A 53 4.13 6.49 5.41
CA ALA A 53 3.23 7.63 5.61
C ALA A 53 2.04 7.64 4.64
N GLY A 54 2.08 6.81 3.60
CA GLY A 54 1.00 6.61 2.63
C GLY A 54 0.04 5.49 3.04
N GLY A 55 -0.82 5.08 2.10
CA GLY A 55 -1.78 4.00 2.30
C GLY A 55 -3.16 4.48 2.77
N LEU A 56 -3.51 5.75 2.54
CA LEU A 56 -4.75 6.37 2.99
C LEU A 56 -5.92 6.02 2.05
N HIS A 57 -6.38 4.77 2.13
CA HIS A 57 -7.26 4.15 1.14
C HIS A 57 -8.73 4.61 1.15
N HIS A 58 -9.19 5.31 2.20
CA HIS A 58 -10.61 5.69 2.33
C HIS A 58 -10.96 7.02 1.64
N ALA A 59 -9.96 7.86 1.35
CA ALA A 59 -10.19 9.15 0.72
C ALA A 59 -10.88 8.97 -0.65
N LYS A 60 -11.93 9.77 -0.88
CA LYS A 60 -12.71 9.75 -2.12
C LYS A 60 -12.26 10.84 -3.06
N LYS A 61 -12.88 10.90 -4.24
CA LYS A 61 -12.56 11.93 -5.24
C LYS A 61 -12.84 13.36 -4.75
N SER A 62 -13.89 13.56 -3.95
CA SER A 62 -14.35 14.90 -3.56
C SER A 62 -14.70 15.03 -2.07
N GLU A 63 -14.34 14.05 -1.24
CA GLU A 63 -14.59 14.07 0.20
C GLU A 63 -13.54 13.24 0.96
N ALA A 64 -13.28 13.63 2.20
CA ALA A 64 -12.49 12.86 3.15
C ALA A 64 -13.33 11.72 3.74
N SER A 65 -12.69 10.65 4.22
CA SER A 65 -13.38 9.55 4.89
C SER A 65 -12.38 8.73 5.70
N GLY A 66 -12.79 8.20 6.87
CA GLY A 66 -11.97 7.28 7.66
C GLY A 66 -10.53 7.75 7.89
N PHE A 67 -10.36 8.96 8.41
CA PHE A 67 -9.05 9.62 8.63
C PHE A 67 -8.25 9.97 7.36
N CYS A 68 -8.79 9.71 6.17
CA CYS A 68 -8.10 9.90 4.89
C CYS A 68 -8.64 11.12 4.13
N TYR A 69 -7.73 12.02 3.71
CA TYR A 69 -8.09 13.27 3.01
C TYR A 69 -7.69 13.29 1.53
N VAL A 70 -6.52 12.72 1.21
CA VAL A 70 -6.00 12.57 -0.15
C VAL A 70 -5.66 11.10 -0.35
N ASN A 71 -6.16 10.51 -1.43
CA ASN A 71 -5.89 9.10 -1.74
C ASN A 71 -4.55 9.00 -2.47
N ASP A 72 -3.46 8.89 -1.70
CA ASP A 72 -2.09 8.76 -2.23
C ASP A 72 -1.91 7.50 -3.09
N ILE A 73 -2.65 6.45 -2.77
CA ILE A 73 -2.65 5.17 -3.48
C ILE A 73 -3.16 5.34 -4.91
N VAL A 74 -4.31 6.01 -5.08
CA VAL A 74 -4.89 6.29 -6.41
C VAL A 74 -3.92 7.12 -7.26
N LEU A 75 -3.27 8.13 -6.67
CA LEU A 75 -2.28 8.95 -7.36
C LEU A 75 -1.06 8.12 -7.80
N ALA A 76 -0.54 7.25 -6.92
CA ALA A 76 0.57 6.37 -7.24
C ALA A 76 0.21 5.35 -8.34
N ILE A 77 -1.00 4.76 -8.31
CA ILE A 77 -1.46 3.84 -9.35
C ILE A 77 -1.62 4.57 -10.70
N LEU A 78 -2.16 5.79 -10.71
CA LEU A 78 -2.25 6.60 -11.93
C LEU A 78 -0.87 6.88 -12.54
N GLU A 79 0.15 7.11 -11.70
CA GLU A 79 1.54 7.24 -12.15
C GLU A 79 2.05 5.92 -12.72
N LEU A 80 1.87 4.78 -12.04
CA LEU A 80 2.27 3.45 -12.54
C LEU A 80 1.60 3.10 -13.88
N LEU A 81 0.33 3.47 -14.07
CA LEU A 81 -0.42 3.24 -15.32
C LEU A 81 0.16 3.96 -16.54
N LYS A 82 1.13 4.87 -16.38
CA LYS A 82 1.86 5.46 -17.52
C LYS A 82 2.75 4.43 -18.22
N TYR A 83 3.30 3.46 -17.49
CA TYR A 83 4.24 2.46 -18.02
C TYR A 83 3.72 1.03 -17.90
N HIS A 84 2.79 0.78 -16.98
CA HIS A 84 2.24 -0.55 -16.69
C HIS A 84 0.83 -0.72 -17.26
N GLN A 85 0.65 -1.70 -18.16
CA GLN A 85 -0.67 -1.98 -18.76
C GLN A 85 -1.70 -2.41 -17.71
N ARG A 86 -1.24 -3.19 -16.72
CA ARG A 86 -2.03 -3.72 -15.60
C ARG A 86 -1.27 -3.53 -14.30
N VAL A 87 -1.92 -2.89 -13.33
CA VAL A 87 -1.42 -2.66 -11.97
C VAL A 87 -2.33 -3.42 -11.00
N LEU A 88 -1.74 -4.23 -10.14
CA LEU A 88 -2.47 -4.94 -9.10
C LEU A 88 -2.39 -4.15 -7.79
N TYR A 89 -3.54 -3.86 -7.20
CA TYR A 89 -3.65 -3.30 -5.85
C TYR A 89 -4.09 -4.40 -4.89
N ILE A 90 -3.37 -4.53 -3.77
CA ILE A 90 -3.63 -5.50 -2.71
C ILE A 90 -3.73 -4.74 -1.40
N ASP A 91 -4.76 -5.03 -0.63
CA ASP A 91 -5.10 -4.35 0.61
C ASP A 91 -5.28 -5.39 1.73
N ILE A 92 -4.46 -5.28 2.78
CA ILE A 92 -4.49 -6.14 3.98
C ILE A 92 -4.83 -5.35 5.26
N ASP A 93 -5.29 -4.11 5.12
CA ASP A 93 -5.96 -3.37 6.18
C ASP A 93 -7.21 -4.13 6.64
N ILE A 94 -7.61 -3.97 7.90
CA ILE A 94 -8.85 -4.62 8.37
C ILE A 94 -10.10 -3.99 7.73
N HIS A 95 -10.01 -2.75 7.27
CA HIS A 95 -11.09 -2.05 6.60
C HIS A 95 -11.04 -2.28 5.08
N HIS A 96 -12.21 -2.28 4.45
CA HIS A 96 -12.28 -2.37 3.00
C HIS A 96 -11.64 -1.13 2.35
N GLY A 97 -10.73 -1.35 1.39
CA GLY A 97 -10.04 -0.33 0.58
C GLY A 97 -10.93 0.40 -0.44
N ASP A 98 -12.02 0.95 0.06
CA ASP A 98 -13.18 1.40 -0.70
C ASP A 98 -12.92 2.62 -1.59
N GLY A 99 -12.03 3.54 -1.22
CA GLY A 99 -11.67 4.70 -2.05
C GLY A 99 -10.85 4.30 -3.28
N VAL A 100 -9.95 3.32 -3.13
CA VAL A 100 -9.17 2.77 -4.25
C VAL A 100 -10.06 1.92 -5.16
N GLU A 101 -10.92 1.08 -4.58
CA GLU A 101 -11.89 0.30 -5.34
C GLU A 101 -12.83 1.21 -6.15
N GLU A 102 -13.41 2.25 -5.54
CA GLU A 102 -14.29 3.19 -6.23
C GLU A 102 -13.59 3.88 -7.41
N ALA A 103 -12.36 4.35 -7.21
CA ALA A 103 -11.60 5.07 -8.22
C ALA A 103 -11.35 4.24 -9.50
N PHE A 104 -11.24 2.92 -9.36
CA PHE A 104 -10.93 2.00 -10.45
C PHE A 104 -12.07 1.03 -10.80
N TYR A 105 -13.26 1.18 -10.21
CA TYR A 105 -14.38 0.24 -10.29
C TYR A 105 -14.86 -0.09 -11.72
N THR A 106 -14.54 0.76 -12.70
CA THR A 106 -14.99 0.65 -14.09
C THR A 106 -13.87 0.39 -15.10
N THR A 107 -12.64 0.11 -14.66
CA THR A 107 -11.50 -0.21 -15.54
C THR A 107 -10.97 -1.63 -15.31
N ASP A 108 -10.44 -2.23 -16.37
CA ASP A 108 -9.70 -3.51 -16.36
C ASP A 108 -8.18 -3.32 -16.20
N ARG A 109 -7.69 -2.07 -16.22
CA ARG A 109 -6.26 -1.75 -16.10
C ARG A 109 -5.74 -1.77 -14.66
N VAL A 110 -6.64 -1.78 -13.68
CA VAL A 110 -6.32 -1.95 -12.26
C VAL A 110 -7.22 -3.04 -11.72
N MET A 111 -6.64 -4.00 -11.00
CA MET A 111 -7.40 -4.96 -10.19
C MET A 111 -7.22 -4.61 -8.72
N THR A 112 -8.32 -4.45 -7.99
CA THR A 112 -8.31 -4.25 -6.54
C THR A 112 -8.63 -5.57 -5.84
N VAL A 113 -7.81 -5.94 -4.86
CA VAL A 113 -8.01 -7.13 -4.04
C VAL A 113 -7.93 -6.73 -2.57
N SER A 114 -9.02 -6.89 -1.82
CA SER A 114 -9.08 -6.50 -0.41
C SER A 114 -9.56 -7.66 0.47
N PHE A 115 -8.91 -7.82 1.62
CA PHE A 115 -9.23 -8.80 2.66
C PHE A 115 -9.57 -8.05 3.94
N HIS A 116 -10.84 -8.01 4.33
CA HIS A 116 -11.29 -7.07 5.36
C HIS A 116 -12.43 -7.65 6.19
N LYS A 117 -12.65 -7.08 7.38
CA LYS A 117 -13.84 -7.37 8.16
C LYS A 117 -15.09 -6.84 7.44
N TYR A 118 -16.14 -7.65 7.42
CA TYR A 118 -17.43 -7.27 6.83
C TYR A 118 -18.61 -7.65 7.73
N GLY A 119 -19.62 -6.79 7.75
CA GLY A 119 -20.82 -6.90 8.58
C GLY A 119 -20.74 -5.99 9.82
N GLU A 120 -21.60 -4.97 9.86
CA GLU A 120 -21.65 -3.93 10.91
C GLU A 120 -20.26 -3.34 11.22
N TYR A 121 -19.50 -3.01 10.17
CA TYR A 121 -18.15 -2.46 10.27
C TYR A 121 -17.93 -1.38 9.22
N PHE A 122 -17.10 -0.39 9.52
CA PHE A 122 -16.69 0.64 8.58
C PHE A 122 -15.85 0.01 7.44
N PRO A 123 -15.98 0.44 6.18
CA PRO A 123 -16.87 1.48 5.63
C PRO A 123 -18.26 0.99 5.21
N GLY A 124 -18.57 -0.30 5.40
CA GLY A 124 -19.87 -0.89 5.02
C GLY A 124 -19.99 -1.34 3.56
N THR A 125 -18.88 -1.31 2.81
CA THR A 125 -18.75 -1.83 1.42
C THR A 125 -17.82 -3.05 1.40
N GLY A 126 -17.61 -3.67 0.23
CA GLY A 126 -16.71 -4.83 0.09
C GLY A 126 -17.41 -6.18 0.25
N ASP A 127 -18.69 -6.26 -0.11
CA ASP A 127 -19.41 -7.54 -0.13
C ASP A 127 -18.78 -8.49 -1.17
N LEU A 128 -18.94 -9.80 -0.98
CA LEU A 128 -18.56 -10.81 -1.97
C LEU A 128 -19.17 -10.57 -3.38
N ARG A 129 -20.27 -9.82 -3.44
CA ARG A 129 -20.97 -9.47 -4.68
C ARG A 129 -20.46 -8.19 -5.34
N ASP A 130 -19.64 -7.41 -4.65
CA ASP A 130 -19.00 -6.21 -5.18
C ASP A 130 -17.83 -6.64 -6.06
N ILE A 131 -18.09 -6.72 -7.36
CA ILE A 131 -17.18 -7.31 -8.36
C ILE A 131 -16.81 -6.32 -9.47
N GLY A 132 -17.04 -5.02 -9.29
CA GLY A 132 -16.81 -4.01 -10.32
C GLY A 132 -17.96 -3.88 -11.32
N ALA A 133 -17.86 -2.89 -12.20
CA ALA A 133 -18.88 -2.55 -13.19
C ALA A 133 -18.30 -2.26 -14.57
N GLY A 134 -19.11 -2.43 -15.62
CA GLY A 134 -18.67 -2.17 -17.00
C GLY A 134 -17.43 -2.98 -17.38
N LYS A 135 -16.35 -2.32 -17.82
CA LYS A 135 -15.07 -2.98 -18.12
C LYS A 135 -14.35 -3.50 -16.87
N GLY A 136 -14.58 -2.89 -15.71
CA GLY A 136 -14.00 -3.33 -14.43
C GLY A 136 -14.73 -4.49 -13.77
N LYS A 137 -15.78 -5.04 -14.40
CA LYS A 137 -16.46 -6.23 -13.87
C LYS A 137 -15.49 -7.42 -13.85
N TYR A 138 -15.42 -8.10 -12.70
CA TYR A 138 -14.44 -9.13 -12.31
C TYR A 138 -13.02 -8.63 -12.00
N TYR A 139 -12.80 -7.31 -11.94
CA TYR A 139 -11.52 -6.70 -11.55
C TYR A 139 -11.53 -6.07 -10.15
N ALA A 140 -12.65 -6.17 -9.42
CA ALA A 140 -12.70 -5.94 -7.98
C ALA A 140 -12.92 -7.29 -7.27
N VAL A 141 -12.05 -7.62 -6.31
CA VAL A 141 -12.03 -8.90 -5.61
C VAL A 141 -12.07 -8.64 -4.11
N ASN A 142 -13.20 -8.98 -3.49
CA ASN A 142 -13.42 -8.73 -2.06
C ASN A 142 -13.53 -10.03 -1.28
N PHE A 143 -12.71 -10.18 -0.25
CA PHE A 143 -12.77 -11.30 0.70
C PHE A 143 -13.32 -10.80 2.04
N PRO A 144 -14.65 -10.83 2.23
CA PRO A 144 -15.27 -10.44 3.49
C PRO A 144 -14.95 -11.47 4.58
N LEU A 145 -14.51 -10.99 5.74
CA LEU A 145 -14.10 -11.80 6.89
C LEU A 145 -14.89 -11.42 8.14
N ARG A 146 -14.85 -12.31 9.13
CA ARG A 146 -15.38 -12.12 10.49
C ARG A 146 -14.25 -11.96 11.49
N ASP A 147 -14.61 -11.64 12.72
CA ASP A 147 -13.65 -11.39 13.81
C ASP A 147 -12.73 -12.58 14.08
N GLY A 148 -11.54 -12.26 14.59
CA GLY A 148 -10.62 -13.22 15.17
C GLY A 148 -9.87 -14.11 14.19
N ILE A 149 -9.82 -13.77 12.90
CA ILE A 149 -8.99 -14.54 11.95
C ILE A 149 -7.54 -14.62 12.44
N ASP A 150 -6.98 -15.83 12.38
CA ASP A 150 -5.62 -16.15 12.80
C ASP A 150 -4.66 -16.26 11.60
N ASP A 151 -3.36 -16.34 11.89
CA ASP A 151 -2.30 -16.40 10.89
C ASP A 151 -2.49 -17.59 9.92
N GLU A 152 -2.83 -18.77 10.45
CA GLU A 152 -3.00 -19.99 9.66
C GLU A 152 -4.17 -19.88 8.69
N SER A 153 -5.32 -19.39 9.16
CA SER A 153 -6.52 -19.21 8.33
C SER A 153 -6.30 -18.15 7.26
N TYR A 154 -5.66 -17.04 7.62
CA TYR A 154 -5.36 -15.94 6.70
C TYR A 154 -4.36 -16.37 5.62
N GLU A 155 -3.31 -17.11 5.98
CA GLU A 155 -2.36 -17.62 4.99
C GLU A 155 -3.02 -18.62 4.01
N GLN A 156 -3.91 -19.49 4.52
CA GLN A 156 -4.62 -20.50 3.74
C GLN A 156 -5.60 -19.92 2.71
N ILE A 157 -6.05 -18.67 2.87
CA ILE A 157 -6.90 -17.98 1.90
C ILE A 157 -6.11 -16.98 1.05
N PHE A 158 -5.17 -16.24 1.64
CA PHE A 158 -4.38 -15.23 0.93
C PHE A 158 -3.55 -15.86 -0.19
N LYS A 159 -2.72 -16.87 0.11
CA LYS A 159 -1.81 -17.46 -0.89
C LYS A 159 -2.55 -18.02 -2.11
N PRO A 160 -3.61 -18.86 -1.96
CA PRO A 160 -4.33 -19.40 -3.11
C PRO A 160 -5.08 -18.33 -3.92
N VAL A 161 -5.70 -17.36 -3.26
CA VAL A 161 -6.38 -16.24 -3.96
C VAL A 161 -5.37 -15.44 -4.76
N MET A 162 -4.27 -15.03 -4.13
CA MET A 162 -3.24 -14.22 -4.79
C MET A 162 -2.51 -14.99 -5.89
N SER A 163 -2.26 -16.30 -5.73
CA SER A 163 -1.80 -17.17 -6.83
C SER A 163 -2.71 -17.05 -8.05
N LYS A 164 -4.03 -17.17 -7.82
CA LYS A 164 -5.01 -17.17 -8.91
C LYS A 164 -5.14 -15.79 -9.55
N VAL A 165 -5.09 -14.74 -8.74
CA VAL A 165 -5.03 -13.35 -9.23
C VAL A 165 -3.81 -13.15 -10.13
N MET A 166 -2.62 -13.54 -9.69
CA MET A 166 -1.39 -13.40 -10.49
C MET A 166 -1.46 -14.18 -11.81
N GLU A 167 -2.00 -15.42 -11.77
CA GLU A 167 -2.19 -16.28 -12.95
C GLU A 167 -3.13 -15.64 -13.98
N MET A 168 -4.29 -15.13 -13.53
CA MET A 168 -5.35 -14.65 -14.42
C MET A 168 -5.13 -13.21 -14.85
N TYR A 169 -4.74 -12.34 -13.91
CA TYR A 169 -4.60 -10.90 -14.15
C TYR A 169 -3.24 -10.54 -14.74
N GLN A 170 -2.18 -11.29 -14.44
CA GLN A 170 -0.82 -11.03 -14.94
C GLN A 170 -0.41 -9.55 -14.85
N PRO A 171 -0.39 -8.94 -13.65
CA PRO A 171 0.03 -7.56 -13.48
C PRO A 171 1.50 -7.38 -13.84
N SER A 172 1.89 -6.12 -14.08
CA SER A 172 3.29 -5.74 -14.33
C SER A 172 3.88 -4.82 -13.25
N ALA A 173 3.07 -4.38 -12.29
CA ALA A 173 3.44 -3.69 -11.07
C ALA A 173 2.40 -3.99 -9.99
N VAL A 174 2.82 -3.93 -8.73
CA VAL A 174 1.97 -4.20 -7.56
C VAL A 174 2.06 -3.02 -6.59
N VAL A 175 0.92 -2.62 -6.04
CA VAL A 175 0.83 -1.75 -4.86
C VAL A 175 0.23 -2.57 -3.73
N LEU A 176 0.95 -2.70 -2.63
CA LEU A 176 0.53 -3.42 -1.42
C LEU A 176 0.36 -2.41 -0.29
N GLN A 177 -0.89 -2.18 0.12
CA GLN A 177 -1.21 -1.43 1.33
C GLN A 177 -1.08 -2.39 2.51
N CYS A 178 -0.28 -2.02 3.52
CA CYS A 178 0.04 -2.85 4.68
C CYS A 178 -0.60 -2.30 5.96
N GLY A 179 -1.90 -2.07 5.94
CA GLY A 179 -2.68 -1.62 7.10
C GLY A 179 -2.48 -2.54 8.30
N SER A 180 -1.93 -1.99 9.38
CA SER A 180 -1.50 -2.72 10.56
C SER A 180 -2.58 -2.85 11.63
N ASP A 181 -3.80 -2.37 11.38
CA ASP A 181 -4.97 -2.56 12.26
C ASP A 181 -5.62 -3.94 12.13
N SER A 182 -5.20 -4.74 11.15
CA SER A 182 -5.49 -6.17 11.06
C SER A 182 -4.73 -7.04 12.08
N LEU A 183 -3.81 -6.44 12.86
CA LEU A 183 -3.06 -7.13 13.91
C LEU A 183 -3.88 -7.41 15.18
N SER A 184 -3.45 -8.45 15.89
CA SER A 184 -3.94 -8.79 17.22
C SER A 184 -3.71 -7.64 18.21
N GLY A 185 -4.75 -7.32 18.98
CA GLY A 185 -4.70 -6.29 20.01
C GLY A 185 -4.63 -4.86 19.47
N ASP A 186 -5.04 -4.64 18.21
CA ASP A 186 -5.33 -3.30 17.72
C ASP A 186 -6.48 -2.64 18.52
N ARG A 187 -6.53 -1.30 18.54
CA ARG A 187 -7.55 -0.56 19.30
C ARG A 187 -8.91 -0.50 18.58
N LEU A 188 -8.93 -0.54 17.26
CA LEU A 188 -10.14 -0.49 16.43
C LEU A 188 -10.39 -1.82 15.71
N GLY A 189 -9.31 -2.51 15.33
CA GLY A 189 -9.35 -3.80 14.68
C GLY A 189 -9.76 -4.94 15.61
N CYS A 190 -10.33 -5.99 15.03
CA CYS A 190 -10.77 -7.20 15.74
C CYS A 190 -10.36 -8.49 15.01
N PHE A 191 -9.21 -8.46 14.35
CA PHE A 191 -8.50 -9.64 13.88
C PHE A 191 -7.50 -10.13 14.94
N ASN A 192 -6.85 -11.27 14.66
CA ASN A 192 -5.91 -11.89 15.59
C ASN A 192 -4.57 -12.23 14.92
N LEU A 193 -4.17 -11.46 13.91
CA LEU A 193 -2.91 -11.68 13.18
C LEU A 193 -1.70 -11.28 14.02
N THR A 194 -0.63 -12.06 13.92
CA THR A 194 0.68 -11.64 14.42
C THR A 194 1.45 -10.88 13.35
N ILE A 195 2.53 -10.21 13.75
CA ILE A 195 3.46 -9.57 12.81
C ILE A 195 4.02 -10.58 11.80
N ARG A 196 4.23 -11.84 12.20
CA ARG A 196 4.72 -12.88 11.29
C ARG A 196 3.65 -13.27 10.28
N GLY A 197 2.40 -13.46 10.72
CA GLY A 197 1.27 -13.74 9.84
C GLY A 197 1.03 -12.63 8.83
N HIS A 198 1.05 -11.38 9.28
CA HIS A 198 0.89 -10.21 8.42
C HIS A 198 2.02 -10.12 7.39
N ALA A 199 3.28 -10.20 7.82
CA ALA A 199 4.45 -10.08 6.94
C ALA A 199 4.61 -11.25 5.95
N LYS A 200 3.99 -12.42 6.20
CA LYS A 200 3.90 -13.50 5.18
C LYS A 200 3.17 -13.04 3.93
N CYS A 201 2.28 -12.06 4.02
CA CYS A 201 1.63 -11.46 2.85
C CYS A 201 2.67 -10.72 1.99
N VAL A 202 3.49 -9.87 2.61
CA VAL A 202 4.59 -9.15 1.96
C VAL A 202 5.57 -10.14 1.33
N GLU A 203 6.05 -11.13 2.09
CA GLU A 203 6.98 -12.16 1.59
C GLU A 203 6.42 -12.88 0.36
N TYR A 204 5.14 -13.25 0.42
CA TYR A 204 4.48 -13.96 -0.67
C TYR A 204 4.35 -13.10 -1.93
N ILE A 205 3.92 -11.84 -1.80
CA ILE A 205 3.79 -10.93 -2.94
C ILE A 205 5.15 -10.59 -3.54
N LYS A 206 6.16 -10.38 -2.70
CA LYS A 206 7.53 -10.16 -3.14
C LYS A 206 8.07 -11.33 -3.99
N SER A 207 7.66 -12.57 -3.68
CA SER A 207 8.12 -13.77 -4.42
C SER A 207 7.77 -13.77 -5.92
N PHE A 208 6.81 -12.94 -6.35
CA PHE A 208 6.46 -12.79 -7.77
C PHE A 208 7.42 -11.90 -8.57
N ASN A 209 8.37 -11.23 -7.92
CA ASN A 209 9.43 -10.42 -8.56
C ASN A 209 8.89 -9.35 -9.52
N LEU A 210 7.86 -8.63 -9.12
CA LEU A 210 7.31 -7.48 -9.84
C LEU A 210 7.71 -6.18 -9.12
N PRO A 211 7.77 -5.03 -9.84
CA PRO A 211 7.88 -3.71 -9.21
C PRO A 211 6.81 -3.56 -8.12
N LEU A 212 7.25 -3.30 -6.89
CA LEU A 212 6.39 -3.32 -5.71
C LEU A 212 6.46 -1.98 -4.96
N LEU A 213 5.31 -1.33 -4.80
CA LEU A 213 5.14 -0.22 -3.89
C LEU A 213 4.48 -0.73 -2.60
N MET A 214 5.18 -0.64 -1.47
CA MET A 214 4.65 -0.95 -0.14
C MET A 214 4.24 0.34 0.56
N LEU A 215 3.01 0.39 1.06
CA LEU A 215 2.44 1.54 1.74
C LEU A 215 2.01 1.18 3.17
N GLY A 216 1.83 2.19 4.00
CA GLY A 216 1.25 2.04 5.34
C GLY A 216 -0.26 1.77 5.29
N GLY A 217 -1.00 2.40 6.21
CA GLY A 217 -2.44 2.20 6.36
C GLY A 217 -2.90 2.48 7.78
N GLY A 218 -4.05 1.89 8.16
CA GLY A 218 -4.54 1.91 9.54
C GLY A 218 -3.57 1.23 10.53
N GLY A 219 -3.82 1.43 11.82
CA GLY A 219 -2.99 0.88 12.90
C GLY A 219 -3.02 1.75 14.13
N TYR A 220 -3.68 1.30 15.18
CA TYR A 220 -4.08 2.15 16.31
C TYR A 220 -3.47 1.70 17.65
N THR A 221 -2.89 0.49 17.70
CA THR A 221 -1.89 0.12 18.73
C THR A 221 -0.48 0.45 18.22
N ILE A 222 -0.07 1.72 18.33
CA ILE A 222 1.13 2.29 17.69
C ILE A 222 2.44 1.51 17.90
N ARG A 223 2.64 0.88 19.07
CA ARG A 223 3.81 0.04 19.34
C ARG A 223 3.85 -1.20 18.44
N ASN A 224 2.69 -1.76 18.09
CA ASN A 224 2.58 -2.90 17.18
C ASN A 224 2.72 -2.45 15.72
N VAL A 225 2.23 -1.26 15.38
CA VAL A 225 2.46 -0.64 14.06
C VAL A 225 3.97 -0.49 13.79
N ALA A 226 4.69 0.10 14.75
CA ALA A 226 6.15 0.25 14.65
C ALA A 226 6.86 -1.10 14.47
N ARG A 227 6.47 -2.12 15.25
CA ARG A 227 7.01 -3.48 15.11
C ARG A 227 6.70 -4.10 13.75
N CYS A 228 5.47 -3.95 13.26
CA CYS A 228 5.00 -4.52 12.00
C CYS A 228 5.78 -3.98 10.82
N TRP A 229 5.73 -2.66 10.60
CA TRP A 229 6.38 -2.04 9.44
C TRP A 229 7.91 -2.11 9.52
N THR A 230 8.50 -2.17 10.73
CA THR A 230 9.93 -2.49 10.89
C THR A 230 10.25 -3.88 10.36
N TYR A 231 9.48 -4.90 10.77
CA TYR A 231 9.70 -6.27 10.34
C TYR A 231 9.42 -6.47 8.85
N GLU A 232 8.37 -5.84 8.31
CA GLU A 232 8.05 -5.89 6.88
C GLU A 232 9.10 -5.19 6.02
N THR A 233 9.75 -4.14 6.54
CA THR A 233 10.92 -3.55 5.89
C THR A 233 12.08 -4.55 5.84
N ALA A 234 12.30 -5.33 6.92
CA ALA A 234 13.29 -6.41 6.93
C ALA A 234 12.95 -7.52 5.91
N VAL A 235 11.67 -7.86 5.76
CA VAL A 235 11.19 -8.79 4.72
C VAL A 235 11.43 -8.23 3.32
N ALA A 236 11.17 -6.94 3.08
CA ALA A 236 11.49 -6.29 1.82
C ALA A 236 12.99 -6.44 1.50
N LEU A 237 13.87 -6.27 2.49
CA LEU A 237 15.33 -6.34 2.38
C LEU A 237 15.92 -7.77 2.34
N ASP A 238 15.12 -8.82 2.49
CA ASP A 238 15.60 -10.22 2.69
C ASP A 238 16.59 -10.34 3.86
N THR A 239 16.34 -9.60 4.94
CA THR A 239 17.22 -9.59 6.12
C THR A 239 16.47 -10.04 7.36
N GLU A 240 17.02 -11.03 8.05
CA GLU A 240 16.55 -11.40 9.38
C GLU A 240 17.02 -10.36 10.41
N ILE A 241 16.11 -9.97 11.29
CA ILE A 241 16.40 -9.11 12.45
C ILE A 241 16.03 -9.85 13.74
N PRO A 242 16.78 -9.65 14.83
CA PRO A 242 16.53 -10.34 16.09
C PRO A 242 15.19 -9.93 16.70
N ASP A 243 14.63 -10.80 17.53
CA ASP A 243 13.41 -10.49 18.28
C ASP A 243 13.67 -9.52 19.44
N GLU A 244 14.91 -9.39 19.91
CA GLU A 244 15.31 -8.36 20.87
C GLU A 244 15.28 -6.98 20.21
N LEU A 245 14.49 -6.05 20.73
CA LEU A 245 14.48 -4.69 20.20
C LEU A 245 15.80 -3.98 20.53
N PRO A 246 16.40 -3.28 19.54
CA PRO A 246 17.52 -2.41 19.83
C PRO A 246 17.05 -1.19 20.65
N TYR A 247 17.95 -0.63 21.46
CA TYR A 247 17.69 0.65 22.12
C TYR A 247 17.38 1.73 21.07
N ASN A 248 16.39 2.56 21.38
CA ASN A 248 15.94 3.67 20.55
C ASN A 248 15.23 4.71 21.43
N ASP A 249 14.96 5.89 20.89
CA ASP A 249 14.37 7.02 21.62
C ASP A 249 12.99 6.72 22.25
N TYR A 250 12.30 5.68 21.77
CA TYR A 250 10.98 5.25 22.23
C TYR A 250 10.99 3.86 22.88
N PHE A 251 12.16 3.37 23.33
CA PHE A 251 12.33 2.00 23.81
C PHE A 251 11.33 1.59 24.89
N GLU A 252 10.99 2.50 25.80
CA GLU A 252 10.06 2.27 26.90
C GLU A 252 8.62 2.00 26.45
N TYR A 253 8.24 2.39 25.22
CA TYR A 253 6.90 2.13 24.66
C TYR A 253 6.65 0.64 24.41
N PHE A 254 7.72 -0.14 24.29
CA PHE A 254 7.69 -1.57 23.99
C PHE A 254 7.75 -2.45 25.23
N GLY A 255 7.58 -1.88 26.42
CA GLY A 255 7.46 -2.65 27.66
C GLY A 255 6.18 -3.50 27.70
N PRO A 256 6.18 -4.59 28.50
CA PRO A 256 7.25 -4.99 29.42
C PRO A 256 8.30 -5.94 28.81
N ASP A 257 8.09 -6.43 27.60
CA ASP A 257 8.85 -7.54 27.01
C ASP A 257 10.01 -7.09 26.11
N PHE A 258 9.92 -5.89 25.53
CA PHE A 258 10.94 -5.31 24.64
C PHE A 258 11.28 -6.20 23.45
N LYS A 259 10.27 -6.95 22.96
CA LYS A 259 10.38 -7.83 21.80
C LYS A 259 9.77 -7.22 20.55
N LEU A 260 10.22 -7.69 19.40
CA LEU A 260 9.69 -7.33 18.10
C LEU A 260 8.36 -8.04 17.83
N HIS A 261 8.29 -9.35 18.08
CA HIS A 261 7.12 -10.14 17.74
C HIS A 261 6.05 -10.12 18.82
N ILE A 262 4.78 -10.15 18.38
CA ILE A 262 3.60 -10.28 19.24
C ILE A 262 3.03 -11.69 19.15
N SER A 263 2.40 -12.14 20.22
CA SER A 263 1.61 -13.38 20.23
C SER A 263 0.13 -13.08 19.97
N PRO A 264 -0.61 -14.02 19.36
CA PRO A 264 -2.05 -13.87 19.20
C PRO A 264 -2.76 -13.90 20.58
N SER A 265 -3.93 -13.31 20.64
CA SER A 265 -4.82 -13.37 21.81
C SER A 265 -5.61 -14.68 21.85
N ASN A 266 -6.36 -14.91 22.94
CA ASN A 266 -7.29 -16.03 23.07
C ASN A 266 -8.67 -15.76 22.41
N MET A 267 -8.78 -14.73 21.56
CA MET A 267 -10.00 -14.44 20.80
C MET A 267 -10.41 -15.64 19.94
N THR A 268 -11.71 -15.90 19.86
CA THR A 268 -12.23 -16.98 19.02
C THR A 268 -12.24 -16.56 17.56
N ASN A 269 -11.65 -17.38 16.69
CA ASN A 269 -11.75 -17.21 15.26
C ASN A 269 -13.17 -17.58 14.76
N GLN A 270 -13.93 -16.59 14.29
CA GLN A 270 -15.30 -16.78 13.81
C GLN A 270 -15.38 -17.21 12.32
N ASN A 271 -14.22 -17.37 11.68
CA ASN A 271 -14.08 -17.75 10.28
C ASN A 271 -13.88 -19.26 10.17
N THR A 272 -14.98 -20.00 10.19
CA THR A 272 -14.90 -21.46 10.01
C THR A 272 -14.31 -21.82 8.65
N GLN A 273 -13.63 -22.97 8.57
CA GLN A 273 -13.05 -23.46 7.32
C GLN A 273 -14.09 -23.52 6.18
N GLU A 274 -15.31 -23.98 6.49
CA GLU A 274 -16.42 -24.02 5.52
C GLU A 274 -16.78 -22.62 4.99
N TYR A 275 -16.81 -21.61 5.87
CA TYR A 275 -17.09 -20.23 5.48
C TYR A 275 -16.00 -19.69 4.54
N LEU A 276 -14.73 -19.87 4.91
CA LEU A 276 -13.58 -19.44 4.12
C LEU A 276 -13.53 -20.13 2.76
N ASP A 277 -13.74 -21.45 2.72
CA ASP A 277 -13.72 -22.22 1.48
C ASP A 277 -14.86 -21.82 0.54
N LYS A 278 -16.05 -21.53 1.07
CA LYS A 278 -17.19 -21.06 0.28
C LYS A 278 -16.91 -19.72 -0.41
N ILE A 279 -16.32 -18.76 0.32
CA ILE A 279 -15.92 -17.46 -0.25
C ILE A 279 -14.83 -17.67 -1.30
N LYS A 280 -13.78 -18.40 -0.95
CA LYS A 280 -12.66 -18.69 -1.86
C LYS A 280 -13.12 -19.34 -3.15
N GLN A 281 -14.02 -20.32 -3.09
CA GLN A 281 -14.60 -20.97 -4.28
C GLN A 281 -15.33 -19.95 -5.17
N ARG A 282 -16.13 -19.07 -4.57
CA ARG A 282 -16.85 -18.03 -5.32
C ARG A 282 -15.91 -17.02 -5.98
N LEU A 283 -14.84 -16.62 -5.29
CA LEU A 283 -13.82 -15.75 -5.87
C LEU A 283 -13.09 -16.44 -7.03
N PHE A 284 -12.82 -17.74 -6.92
CA PHE A 284 -12.20 -18.52 -7.99
C PHE A 284 -13.11 -18.62 -9.22
N GLU A 285 -14.43 -18.72 -9.03
CA GLU A 285 -15.40 -18.63 -10.14
C GLU A 285 -15.34 -17.27 -10.82
N ASN A 286 -15.32 -16.17 -10.06
CA ASN A 286 -15.21 -14.82 -10.59
C ASN A 286 -13.89 -14.63 -11.37
N LEU A 287 -12.75 -15.06 -10.82
CA LEU A 287 -11.44 -14.94 -11.45
C LEU A 287 -11.34 -15.75 -12.76
N ARG A 288 -12.04 -16.88 -12.89
CA ARG A 288 -12.10 -17.66 -14.15
C ARG A 288 -12.80 -16.92 -15.29
N MET A 289 -13.56 -15.86 -15.00
CA MET A 289 -14.24 -15.05 -16.01
C MET A 289 -13.28 -14.09 -16.73
N LEU A 290 -12.06 -13.89 -16.21
CA LEU A 290 -11.05 -13.05 -16.84
C LEU A 290 -10.52 -13.70 -18.14
N PRO A 291 -10.24 -12.89 -19.19
CA PRO A 291 -9.61 -13.39 -20.41
C PRO A 291 -8.17 -13.84 -20.11
N HIS A 292 -7.81 -15.05 -20.50
CA HIS A 292 -6.51 -15.66 -20.17
C HIS A 292 -5.35 -15.10 -21.03
N ALA A 293 -5.65 -14.25 -22.03
CA ALA A 293 -4.68 -13.66 -22.95
C ALA A 293 -4.96 -12.16 -23.13
N PRO A 294 -4.05 -11.26 -22.73
CA PRO A 294 -4.29 -9.82 -22.82
C PRO A 294 -4.17 -9.30 -24.26
N GLY A 295 -5.14 -8.49 -24.70
CA GLY A 295 -4.97 -7.62 -25.86
C GLY A 295 -4.14 -6.40 -25.48
N VAL A 296 -3.14 -6.05 -26.28
CA VAL A 296 -2.29 -4.86 -26.05
C VAL A 296 -3.09 -3.60 -26.45
N GLN A 297 -3.38 -2.72 -25.50
CA GLN A 297 -3.97 -1.40 -25.79
C GLN A 297 -2.86 -0.34 -25.82
N MET A 298 -2.64 0.29 -26.97
CA MET A 298 -1.68 1.38 -27.11
C MET A 298 -2.34 2.70 -26.66
N GLN A 299 -1.74 3.41 -25.70
CA GLN A 299 -2.13 4.77 -25.28
C GLN A 299 -0.89 5.68 -25.28
N ALA A 300 -1.10 6.99 -25.52
CA ALA A 300 -0.04 7.98 -25.39
C ALA A 300 0.29 8.21 -23.90
N ILE A 301 1.58 8.21 -23.57
CA ILE A 301 2.10 8.34 -22.20
C ILE A 301 2.12 9.84 -21.83
N PRO A 302 1.38 10.29 -20.79
CA PRO A 302 1.51 11.64 -20.23
C PRO A 302 2.87 11.84 -19.52
N GLU A 303 3.31 13.09 -19.35
CA GLU A 303 4.54 13.42 -18.60
C GLU A 303 4.48 12.93 -17.14
N ASP A 304 5.61 12.48 -16.58
CA ASP A 304 5.76 11.99 -15.19
C ASP A 304 5.30 13.05 -14.15
N ALA A 305 4.77 12.62 -13.01
CA ALA A 305 4.30 13.54 -11.96
C ALA A 305 5.42 14.37 -11.31
N VAL A 306 6.65 13.88 -11.34
CA VAL A 306 7.83 14.56 -10.79
C VAL A 306 8.80 14.86 -11.96
N PRO A 307 9.15 16.14 -12.19
CA PRO A 307 10.11 16.52 -13.25
C PRO A 307 11.47 15.86 -13.04
N ASP A 308 12.24 15.67 -14.12
CA ASP A 308 13.64 15.31 -14.03
C ASP A 308 14.43 16.43 -13.32
N ASP A 309 14.89 16.19 -12.09
CA ASP A 309 15.95 17.01 -11.52
C ASP A 309 17.25 16.78 -12.30
N PRO A 310 17.86 17.83 -12.88
CA PRO A 310 19.25 17.73 -13.23
C PRO A 310 20.02 17.78 -11.91
N VAL A 311 20.75 16.71 -11.61
CA VAL A 311 21.73 16.50 -10.52
C VAL A 311 21.28 15.38 -9.56
N ASP A 312 22.00 14.27 -9.66
CA ASP A 312 21.99 13.08 -8.81
C ASP A 312 22.57 13.46 -7.43
N GLU A 313 21.76 14.05 -6.54
CA GLU A 313 22.20 14.56 -5.22
C GLU A 313 22.72 13.43 -4.28
N ASP A 314 22.40 12.16 -4.54
CA ASP A 314 22.87 11.00 -3.76
C ASP A 314 24.35 10.64 -4.01
N LYS A 315 25.11 11.45 -4.78
CA LYS A 315 26.55 11.26 -5.04
C LYS A 315 27.45 12.41 -4.61
N GLU A 316 26.92 13.47 -4.00
CA GLU A 316 27.75 14.63 -3.62
C GLU A 316 28.24 14.55 -2.17
N ASP A 317 29.56 14.73 -2.03
CA ASP A 317 30.31 14.83 -0.77
C ASP A 317 29.82 16.06 0.04
N PRO A 318 29.31 15.89 1.28
CA PRO A 318 28.67 16.96 2.05
C PRO A 318 29.60 18.12 2.43
N ASP A 319 30.90 18.03 2.15
CA ASP A 319 31.90 19.06 2.48
C ASP A 319 32.35 19.96 1.29
N LYS A 320 31.71 19.88 0.12
CA LYS A 320 32.10 20.71 -1.04
C LYS A 320 31.12 21.85 -1.34
N ARG A 321 31.53 23.07 -0.96
CA ARG A 321 30.89 24.31 -1.44
C ARG A 321 31.12 24.50 -2.95
N LEU A 322 30.05 24.43 -3.74
CA LEU A 322 30.08 24.67 -5.19
C LEU A 322 30.20 26.16 -5.54
N SER A 323 31.16 26.50 -6.40
CA SER A 323 31.20 27.77 -7.13
C SER A 323 30.55 27.60 -8.50
N SER A 324 29.63 28.49 -8.85
CA SER A 324 28.89 28.50 -10.11
C SER A 324 29.77 28.75 -11.33
N LYS A 325 29.53 28.00 -12.43
CA LYS A 325 29.44 28.47 -13.84
C LYS A 325 29.27 27.32 -14.85
N THR A 326 28.12 27.34 -15.51
CA THR A 326 27.85 27.26 -16.97
C THR A 326 28.71 26.34 -17.85
N ALA A 327 28.09 25.36 -18.54
CA ALA A 327 28.03 25.28 -20.02
C ALA A 327 27.31 24.01 -20.53
N ARG A 328 26.42 24.22 -21.51
CA ARG A 328 25.73 23.22 -22.35
C ARG A 328 26.71 22.48 -23.26
N THR A 329 26.53 21.16 -23.44
CA THR A 329 26.75 20.48 -24.73
C THR A 329 26.00 19.13 -24.81
N SER A 330 25.41 18.89 -25.98
CA SER A 330 24.64 17.73 -26.44
C SER A 330 25.39 16.38 -26.45
N ARG A 331 24.68 15.25 -26.29
CA ARG A 331 25.19 13.88 -26.53
C ARG A 331 24.25 13.06 -27.47
N PRO A 332 24.80 12.19 -28.34
CA PRO A 332 24.06 11.35 -29.28
C PRO A 332 23.67 9.97 -28.66
N PRO A 333 22.85 9.13 -29.33
CA PRO A 333 22.15 8.03 -28.67
C PRO A 333 23.05 6.82 -28.41
N GLN A 334 22.91 6.21 -27.23
CA GLN A 334 23.62 4.99 -26.85
C GLN A 334 22.80 3.74 -27.18
N THR A 335 23.44 2.84 -27.92
CA THR A 335 23.01 1.46 -28.21
C THR A 335 23.04 0.58 -26.96
N SER A 336 22.05 -0.31 -26.85
CA SER A 336 21.86 -1.30 -25.80
C SER A 336 23.09 -2.19 -25.56
N ARG A 337 23.66 -2.12 -24.36
CA ARG A 337 24.50 -3.18 -23.80
C ARG A 337 23.80 -3.75 -22.57
N GLU A 338 23.49 -5.04 -22.61
CA GLU A 338 23.04 -5.81 -21.46
C GLU A 338 24.02 -5.61 -20.29
N ARG A 339 23.52 -5.05 -19.19
CA ARG A 339 24.24 -4.99 -17.92
C ARG A 339 23.85 -6.21 -17.08
N PRO A 340 24.79 -6.81 -16.32
CA PRO A 340 24.45 -7.85 -15.35
C PRO A 340 23.46 -7.29 -14.33
N ARG A 341 22.42 -8.06 -13.97
CA ARG A 341 21.38 -7.66 -13.02
C ARG A 341 22.01 -7.30 -11.67
N PRO A 342 21.75 -6.11 -11.09
CA PRO A 342 22.21 -5.78 -9.75
C PRO A 342 21.36 -6.52 -8.71
N ARG A 343 21.83 -6.51 -7.46
CA ARG A 343 21.05 -6.92 -6.27
C ARG A 343 19.74 -6.13 -6.21
N CYS A 344 18.67 -6.74 -5.67
CA CYS A 344 17.37 -6.09 -5.44
C CYS A 344 17.58 -4.67 -4.87
N CYS A 345 17.09 -3.65 -5.56
CA CYS A 345 17.23 -2.25 -5.16
C CYS A 345 15.96 -1.79 -4.44
N ILE A 346 16.12 -1.23 -3.24
CA ILE A 346 14.99 -0.82 -2.39
C ILE A 346 15.15 0.65 -2.03
N SER A 347 14.08 1.43 -2.24
CA SER A 347 13.99 2.83 -1.88
C SER A 347 12.99 3.02 -0.75
N VAL A 348 13.46 3.37 0.45
CA VAL A 348 12.59 3.76 1.57
C VAL A 348 12.43 5.28 1.53
N LEU A 349 11.20 5.76 1.34
CA LEU A 349 10.87 7.18 1.35
C LEU A 349 10.51 7.58 2.78
N LEU A 350 11.48 8.20 3.47
CA LEU A 350 11.29 8.78 4.79
C LEU A 350 10.83 10.24 4.65
N CYS A 351 9.60 10.53 5.03
CA CYS A 351 9.17 11.91 5.25
C CYS A 351 9.64 12.36 6.63
N VAL A 352 10.77 13.08 6.69
CA VAL A 352 11.27 13.69 7.94
C VAL A 352 10.84 15.15 7.98
N HIS A 353 10.02 15.53 8.95
CA HIS A 353 9.73 16.92 9.24
C HIS A 353 10.90 17.49 10.07
N SER A 354 11.68 18.40 9.49
CA SER A 354 12.67 19.16 10.25
C SER A 354 11.92 20.24 11.03
N SER A 355 11.58 19.94 12.29
CA SER A 355 11.08 20.95 13.22
C SER A 355 12.23 21.88 13.60
N GLY A 356 12.47 22.90 12.78
CA GLY A 356 13.34 24.02 13.12
C GLY A 356 12.76 24.79 14.31
N HIS A 357 13.19 24.44 15.52
CA HIS A 357 13.05 25.33 16.67
C HIS A 357 14.07 26.45 16.53
N GLY A 358 13.56 27.67 16.30
CA GLY A 358 14.30 28.93 16.47
C GLY A 358 14.10 29.50 17.87
#